data_AF-A0A4Y4C368-F1
#
_entry.id   AF-A0A4Y4C368-F1
#
_cell.length_a   1.000
_cell.length_b   1.000
_cell.length_c   1.000
_cell.angle_alpha   90.00
_cell.angle_beta   90.00
_cell.angle_gamma   90.00
#
_symmetry.space_group_name_H-M   'P 1'
#
loop_
_entity.id
_entity.type
_entity.pdbx_description
1 polymer ?
#
loop_
_entity_poly.entity_id
_entity_poly.type
_entity_poly.pdbx_seq_one_letter_code
_entity_poly.pdbx_strand_id
1 'polypeptide(L)' 'MGDMADVEKKHFVDPGWPQDVPEGHHAVTELHAADAGALSPYGDLEFPVPAETLHYVHPFTVINGAE' A
#
# COMPACT_ATOMS: atom_id res chain seq x y z
N MET A 1 19.05 43.69 -26.14
CA MET A 1 17.98 43.12 -25.30
C MET A 1 17.94 41.65 -25.65
N GLY A 2 18.49 40.77 -24.81
CA GLY A 2 18.71 39.36 -25.17
C GLY A 2 17.42 38.55 -25.17
N ASP A 3 17.25 37.73 -26.20
CA ASP A 3 16.20 36.71 -26.30
C ASP A 3 16.21 35.78 -25.07
N MET A 4 15.08 35.68 -24.39
CA MET A 4 14.86 34.67 -23.35
C MET A 4 14.55 33.34 -24.04
N ALA A 5 15.34 32.31 -23.77
CA ALA A 5 15.02 30.96 -24.20
C ALA A 5 13.76 30.49 -23.45
N ASP A 6 12.66 30.34 -24.19
CA ASP A 6 11.43 29.72 -23.70
C ASP A 6 11.67 28.22 -23.55
N VAL A 7 12.15 27.81 -22.37
CA VAL A 7 12.24 26.40 -21.99
C VAL A 7 10.86 26.00 -21.50
N GLU A 8 10.06 25.44 -22.41
CA GLU A 8 8.83 24.72 -22.09
C GLU A 8 9.13 23.67 -21.01
N LYS A 9 8.75 23.97 -19.77
CA LYS A 9 8.87 23.02 -18.66
C LYS A 9 7.84 21.93 -18.89
N LYS A 10 8.28 20.79 -19.42
CA LYS A 10 7.46 19.57 -19.40
C LYS A 10 7.09 19.31 -17.94
N HIS A 11 5.82 19.50 -17.60
CA HIS A 11 5.31 19.20 -16.28
C HIS A 11 5.67 17.75 -15.97
N PHE A 12 6.43 17.54 -14.90
CA PHE A 12 6.75 16.20 -14.42
C PHE A 12 5.43 15.54 -14.02
N VAL A 13 5.03 14.51 -14.75
CA VAL A 13 3.91 13.65 -14.38
C VAL A 13 4.53 12.47 -13.66
N ASP A 14 4.21 12.32 -12.38
CA ASP A 14 4.65 11.17 -11.60
C ASP A 14 3.95 9.90 -12.14
N PRO A 15 4.70 8.91 -12.64
CA PRO A 15 4.10 7.71 -13.22
C PRO A 15 3.41 6.80 -12.18
N GLY A 16 3.63 7.04 -10.88
CA GLY A 16 2.96 6.34 -9.79
C GLY A 16 1.58 6.92 -9.45
N TRP A 17 1.19 8.04 -10.06
CA TRP A 17 -0.11 8.64 -9.79
C TRP A 17 -1.26 7.81 -10.40
N PRO A 18 -2.29 7.45 -9.63
CA PRO A 18 -3.41 6.66 -10.15
C PRO A 18 -4.16 7.43 -11.24
N GLN A 19 -4.42 6.77 -12.36
CA GLN A 19 -5.10 7.35 -13.53
C GLN A 19 -6.61 7.06 -13.54
N ASP A 20 -7.06 6.16 -12.67
CA ASP A 20 -8.40 5.56 -12.60
C ASP A 20 -9.18 6.01 -11.35
N VAL A 21 -8.96 7.24 -10.90
CA VAL A 21 -9.71 7.82 -9.77
C VAL A 21 -11.11 8.24 -10.25
N PRO A 22 -12.21 7.76 -9.62
CA PRO A 22 -13.56 8.17 -10.00
C PRO A 22 -13.81 9.67 -9.84
N GLU A 23 -14.74 10.23 -10.61
CA GLU A 23 -15.08 11.66 -10.55
C GLU A 23 -15.52 12.06 -9.14
N GLY A 24 -14.92 13.14 -8.61
CA GLY A 24 -15.17 13.62 -7.25
C GLY A 24 -14.32 12.95 -6.16
N HIS A 25 -13.44 12.01 -6.52
CA HIS A 25 -12.49 11.38 -5.59
C HIS A 25 -11.06 11.88 -5.81
N HIS A 26 -10.21 11.67 -4.81
CA HIS A 26 -8.80 12.05 -4.83
C HIS A 26 -7.91 10.83 -4.65
N ALA A 27 -6.71 10.88 -5.22
CA ALA A 27 -5.68 9.89 -4.89
C ALA A 27 -5.44 9.90 -3.37
N VAL A 28 -5.34 8.72 -2.78
CA VAL A 28 -5.08 8.60 -1.35
C VAL A 28 -3.66 9.10 -1.08
N THR A 29 -3.55 10.20 -0.35
CA THR A 29 -2.29 10.75 0.17
C THR A 29 -2.33 10.74 1.70
N GLU A 30 -1.20 10.95 2.38
CA GLU A 30 -1.19 11.06 3.86
C GLU A 30 -2.17 12.10 4.40
N LEU A 31 -2.49 13.14 3.62
CA LEU A 31 -3.46 14.18 4.01
C LEU A 31 -4.93 13.72 3.93
N HIS A 32 -5.23 12.74 3.07
CA HIS A 32 -6.58 12.22 2.84
C HIS A 32 -6.82 10.83 3.46
N ALA A 33 -5.78 10.18 3.98
CA ALA A 33 -5.92 8.91 4.67
C ALA A 33 -6.63 9.09 6.02
N ALA A 34 -7.45 8.09 6.41
CA ALA A 34 -8.13 8.10 7.71
C ALA A 34 -7.15 8.05 8.89
N ASP A 35 -6.00 7.40 8.68
CA ASP A 35 -4.94 7.22 9.67
C ASP A 35 -3.60 7.69 9.11
N ALA A 36 -2.72 8.17 9.98
CA ALA A 36 -1.36 8.52 9.62
C ALA A 36 -0.52 7.24 9.41
N GLY A 37 0.05 7.09 8.22
CA GLY A 37 0.86 5.94 7.83
C GLY A 37 0.22 5.12 6.70
N ALA A 38 0.85 4.01 6.33
CA ALA A 38 0.28 3.11 5.34
C ALA A 38 -0.96 2.41 5.92
N LEU A 39 -2.06 2.41 5.16
CA LEU A 39 -3.23 1.59 5.48
C LEU A 39 -2.80 0.12 5.60
N SER A 40 -3.53 -0.64 6.41
CA SER A 40 -3.27 -2.07 6.60
C SER A 40 -3.14 -2.78 5.25
N PRO A 41 -2.09 -3.61 5.04
CA PRO A 41 -1.94 -4.37 3.80
C PRO A 41 -3.07 -5.40 3.62
N TYR A 42 -3.84 -5.66 4.67
CA TYR A 42 -4.99 -6.55 4.66
C TYR A 42 -6.33 -5.81 4.47
N GLY A 43 -6.30 -4.52 4.15
CA GLY A 43 -7.49 -3.69 4.01
C GLY A 43 -8.29 -3.62 5.31
N ASP A 44 -9.58 -3.91 5.22
CA ASP A 44 -10.54 -3.81 6.33
C ASP A 44 -10.53 -5.02 7.28
N LEU A 45 -9.53 -5.91 7.17
CA LEU A 45 -9.42 -7.09 8.03
C LEU A 45 -9.05 -6.71 9.46
N GLU A 46 -9.96 -6.98 10.41
CA GLU A 46 -9.70 -6.82 11.84
C GLU A 46 -8.94 -8.02 12.42
N PHE A 47 -7.94 -7.72 13.25
CA PHE A 47 -7.12 -8.72 13.94
C PHE A 47 -7.40 -8.73 15.46
N PRO A 48 -7.23 -9.88 16.13
CA PRO A 48 -6.82 -11.18 15.58
C PRO A 48 -7.97 -11.88 14.86
N VAL A 49 -7.66 -12.60 13.79
CA VAL A 49 -8.63 -13.49 13.14
C VAL A 49 -8.78 -14.81 13.93
N PRO A 50 -9.93 -15.47 13.85
CA PRO A 50 -10.13 -16.79 14.45
C PRO A 50 -9.08 -17.82 13.98
N ALA A 51 -8.50 -18.59 14.89
CA ALA A 51 -7.30 -19.40 14.65
C ALA A 51 -7.52 -20.58 13.68
N GLU A 52 -8.72 -21.14 13.70
CA GLU A 52 -9.25 -22.15 12.77
C GLU A 52 -9.32 -21.67 11.31
N THR A 53 -9.41 -20.36 11.06
CA THR A 53 -9.34 -19.79 9.70
C THR A 53 -7.92 -19.60 9.19
N LEU A 54 -6.92 -19.69 10.07
CA LEU A 54 -5.53 -19.57 9.67
C LEU A 54 -5.07 -20.85 8.99
N HIS A 55 -4.48 -20.74 7.80
CA HIS A 55 -3.74 -21.84 7.15
C HIS A 55 -2.36 -22.09 7.81
N TYR A 56 -2.24 -21.77 9.10
CA TYR A 56 -1.02 -21.93 9.87
C TYR A 56 -0.96 -23.33 10.47
N VAL A 57 0.15 -24.04 10.25
CA VAL A 57 0.45 -25.31 10.91
C VAL A 57 1.67 -25.08 11.80
N HIS A 58 1.51 -25.31 13.10
CA HIS A 58 2.61 -25.16 14.04
C HIS A 58 3.66 -26.25 13.78
N PRO A 59 4.90 -25.90 13.43
CA PRO A 59 5.94 -26.89 13.22
C PRO A 59 6.23 -27.60 14.54
N PHE A 60 6.22 -28.92 14.51
CA PHE A 60 6.56 -29.75 15.65
C PHE A 60 7.69 -30.69 15.27
N THR A 61 8.75 -30.71 16.09
CA THR A 61 9.90 -31.58 15.92
C THR A 61 9.90 -32.62 17.03
N VAL A 62 9.93 -33.90 16.68
CA VAL A 62 10.23 -34.97 17.63
C VAL A 62 11.74 -35.16 17.67
N ILE A 63 12.37 -34.84 18.79
CA ILE A 63 13.78 -35.13 19.00
C ILE A 63 13.91 -36.61 19.37
N ASN A 64 14.63 -37.39 18.55
CA ASN A 64 14.86 -38.82 18.74
C ASN A 64 13.54 -39.60 18.91
N GLY A 65 12.81 -39.77 17.79
CA GLY A 65 11.51 -40.46 17.68
C GLY A 65 11.25 -41.49 18.79
N ALA A 66 10.19 -41.26 19.56
CA ALA A 66 9.69 -42.24 20.52
C ALA A 66 9.25 -43.50 19.76
N GLU A 67 9.87 -44.63 20.13
CA GLU A 67 9.93 -45.95 19.46
C GLU A 67 10.79 -46.03 18.18
#